data_AF-A0A653XIJ6-F1
#
_entry.id   AF-A0A653XIJ6-F1
#
_cell.length_a   1.000
_cell.length_b   1.000
_cell.length_c   1.000
_cell.angle_alpha   90.00
_cell.angle_beta   90.00
_cell.angle_gamma   90.00
#
_symmetry.space_group_name_H-M   'P 1'
#
loop_
_entity.id
_entity.type
_entity.pdbx_description
1 polymer ?
#
loop_
_entity_poly.entity_id
_entity_poly.type
_entity_poly.pdbx_seq_one_letter_code
_entity_poly.pdbx_strand_id
1 'polypeptide(L)'
;MAKQGRKPAHKELIRGKSNRQRMWEAMREKAEGFTGYHIARRANVHDATVRSYIQSLEKAGYLERIAGADHFEEQTLRLTKDTGIEAPAVTRQGNASTAGQGNEAMWRTLRILGTLSARQLAEHASATVTVSLWSARSYLKWLNRAGYVELLAEKPGDRNARYSLLSSRYTGPRPPMVQRGGRLYDPNLGKVVFILKPEGIPACAT
;
A
#
# COMPACT_ATOMS: atom_id res chain seq x y z
N MET A 1 -25.59 2.26 -10.80
CA MET A 1 -24.95 1.99 -9.49
C MET A 1 -23.54 2.56 -9.48
N ALA A 2 -23.22 3.52 -8.61
CA ALA A 2 -21.88 4.12 -8.54
C ALA A 2 -20.85 3.03 -8.18
N LYS A 3 -19.78 2.89 -8.99
CA LYS A 3 -18.68 1.94 -8.71
C LYS A 3 -18.06 2.31 -7.37
N GLN A 4 -18.31 1.50 -6.34
CA GLN A 4 -17.71 1.68 -5.02
C GLN A 4 -16.18 1.59 -5.18
N GLY A 5 -15.47 2.66 -4.79
CA GLY A 5 -14.01 2.72 -4.90
C GLY A 5 -13.32 1.63 -4.07
N ARG A 6 -12.03 1.40 -4.31
CA ARG A 6 -11.22 0.41 -3.57
C ARG A 6 -11.44 0.56 -2.06
N LYS A 7 -11.67 -0.56 -1.37
CA LYS A 7 -11.88 -0.57 0.09
C LYS A 7 -10.62 -0.02 0.79
N PRO A 8 -10.77 0.68 1.93
CA PRO A 8 -9.62 1.12 2.72
C PRO A 8 -8.76 -0.08 3.13
N ALA A 9 -7.42 0.07 3.09
CA ALA A 9 -6.50 -1.04 3.35
C ALA A 9 -6.76 -1.74 4.70
N HIS A 10 -7.15 -1.01 5.74
CA HIS A 10 -7.46 -1.58 7.06
C HIS A 10 -8.66 -2.55 7.05
N LYS A 11 -9.57 -2.43 6.08
CA LYS A 11 -10.70 -3.37 5.90
C LYS A 11 -10.34 -4.55 5.00
N GLU A 12 -9.25 -4.46 4.24
CA GLU A 12 -8.77 -5.51 3.34
C GLU A 12 -7.77 -6.45 4.02
N LEU A 13 -7.16 -6.04 5.14
CA LEU A 13 -6.11 -6.79 5.81
C LEU A 13 -6.70 -7.81 6.79
N ILE A 14 -6.43 -9.10 6.54
CA ILE A 14 -6.73 -10.20 7.47
C ILE A 14 -5.40 -10.72 8.00
N ARG A 15 -5.21 -10.68 9.32
CA ARG A 15 -3.95 -11.04 10.01
C ARG A 15 -2.71 -10.33 9.42
N GLY A 16 -2.84 -9.06 9.04
CA GLY A 16 -1.74 -8.27 8.47
C GLY A 16 -1.39 -8.58 7.00
N LYS A 17 -2.15 -9.45 6.32
CA LYS A 17 -1.95 -9.80 4.90
C LYS A 17 -3.04 -9.22 4.03
N SER A 18 -2.65 -8.65 2.89
CA SER A 18 -3.58 -8.09 1.91
C SER A 18 -4.33 -9.19 1.16
N ASN A 19 -5.44 -8.87 0.50
CA ASN A 19 -6.13 -9.81 -0.39
C ASN A 19 -5.19 -10.40 -1.44
N ARG A 20 -4.33 -9.56 -2.05
CA ARG A 20 -3.34 -10.00 -3.05
C ARG A 20 -2.34 -10.98 -2.46
N GLN A 21 -1.84 -10.70 -1.27
CA GLN A 21 -0.91 -11.58 -0.57
C GLN A 21 -1.53 -12.95 -0.25
N ARG A 22 -2.77 -12.97 0.27
CA ARG A 22 -3.47 -14.22 0.57
C ARG A 22 -3.77 -15.04 -0.69
N MET A 23 -4.16 -14.38 -1.79
CA MET A 23 -4.35 -15.05 -3.08
C MET A 23 -3.05 -15.62 -3.63
N TRP A 24 -1.95 -14.85 -3.56
CA TRP A 24 -0.63 -15.28 -4.03
C TRP A 24 -0.11 -16.51 -3.28
N GLU A 25 -0.21 -16.51 -1.95
CA GLU A 25 0.14 -17.66 -1.12
C GLU A 25 -0.66 -18.91 -1.51
N ALA A 26 -1.97 -18.77 -1.70
CA ALA A 26 -2.85 -19.86 -2.14
C ALA A 26 -2.51 -20.37 -3.56
N MET A 27 -2.09 -19.49 -4.48
CA MET A 27 -1.65 -19.89 -5.82
C MET A 27 -0.32 -20.66 -5.75
N ARG A 28 0.65 -20.21 -4.95
CA ARG A 28 1.94 -20.88 -4.78
C ARG A 28 1.82 -22.26 -4.14
N GLU A 29 0.88 -22.45 -3.21
CA GLU A 29 0.58 -23.77 -2.64
C GLU A 29 0.12 -24.81 -3.67
N LYS A 30 -0.43 -24.35 -4.81
CA LYS A 30 -0.94 -25.20 -5.89
C LYS A 30 -0.38 -24.78 -7.26
N ALA A 31 0.90 -24.44 -7.31
CA ALA A 31 1.54 -23.83 -8.48
C ALA A 31 1.24 -24.57 -9.81
N GLU A 32 1.17 -25.90 -9.79
CA GLU A 32 0.92 -26.75 -10.96
C GLU A 32 -0.50 -26.64 -11.54
N GLY A 33 -1.50 -26.24 -10.74
CA GLY A 33 -2.88 -26.21 -11.18
C GLY A 33 -3.88 -25.77 -10.12
N PHE A 34 -4.65 -24.73 -10.42
CA PHE A 34 -5.75 -24.26 -9.57
C PHE A 34 -6.84 -23.56 -10.38
N THR A 35 -8.05 -23.50 -9.83
CA THR A 35 -9.16 -22.70 -10.38
C THR A 35 -9.32 -21.40 -9.62
N GLY A 36 -9.94 -20.39 -10.24
CA GLY A 36 -10.29 -19.14 -9.57
C GLY A 36 -11.19 -19.36 -8.34
N TYR A 37 -12.09 -20.35 -8.40
CA TYR A 37 -12.96 -20.74 -7.30
C TYR A 37 -12.17 -21.27 -6.08
N HIS A 38 -11.21 -22.18 -6.32
CA HIS A 38 -10.34 -22.70 -5.27
C HIS A 38 -9.60 -21.56 -4.55
N ILE A 39 -9.01 -20.64 -5.31
CA ILE A 39 -8.29 -19.49 -4.75
C ILE A 39 -9.21 -18.59 -3.92
N ALA A 40 -10.44 -18.32 -4.38
CA ALA A 40 -11.39 -17.49 -3.65
C ALA A 40 -11.70 -18.03 -2.25
N ARG A 41 -11.94 -19.34 -2.13
CA ARG A 41 -12.23 -19.99 -0.85
C ARG A 41 -10.99 -20.10 0.02
N ARG A 42 -9.86 -20.55 -0.53
CA ARG A 42 -8.61 -20.70 0.21
C ARG A 42 -8.08 -19.37 0.75
N ALA A 43 -8.16 -18.32 -0.07
CA ALA A 43 -7.72 -16.99 0.33
C ALA A 43 -8.77 -16.22 1.13
N ASN A 44 -10.01 -16.70 1.24
CA ASN A 44 -11.17 -15.97 1.79
C ASN A 44 -11.29 -14.55 1.19
N VAL A 45 -11.45 -14.50 -0.14
CA VAL A 45 -11.58 -13.29 -0.96
C VAL A 45 -12.75 -13.48 -1.93
N HIS A 46 -13.54 -12.43 -2.13
CA HIS A 46 -14.70 -12.46 -3.03
C HIS A 46 -14.30 -12.74 -4.49
N ASP A 47 -15.05 -13.61 -5.17
CA ASP A 47 -14.76 -14.15 -6.50
C ASP A 47 -14.46 -13.06 -7.55
N ALA A 48 -15.25 -11.97 -7.59
CA ALA A 48 -15.00 -10.83 -8.48
C ALA A 48 -13.62 -10.14 -8.27
N THR A 49 -13.12 -10.13 -7.03
CA THR A 49 -11.79 -9.58 -6.70
C THR A 49 -10.69 -10.55 -7.14
N VAL A 50 -10.91 -11.85 -6.96
CA VAL A 50 -10.00 -12.90 -7.45
C VAL A 50 -9.90 -12.84 -8.98
N ARG A 51 -11.04 -12.78 -9.67
CA ARG A 51 -11.12 -12.61 -11.13
C ARG A 51 -10.33 -11.42 -11.63
N SER A 52 -10.52 -10.26 -11.00
CA SER A 52 -9.81 -9.04 -11.40
C SER A 52 -8.29 -9.17 -11.21
N TYR A 53 -7.85 -9.87 -10.16
CA TYR A 53 -6.42 -10.06 -9.90
C TYR A 53 -5.80 -11.11 -10.82
N ILE A 54 -6.45 -12.26 -11.02
CA ILE A 54 -6.03 -13.29 -11.97
C ILE A 54 -5.84 -12.70 -13.37
N GLN A 55 -6.82 -11.95 -13.88
CA GLN A 55 -6.71 -11.26 -15.18
C GLN A 55 -5.51 -10.31 -15.26
N SER A 56 -5.16 -9.66 -14.14
CA SER A 56 -3.99 -8.78 -14.08
C SER A 56 -2.68 -9.58 -14.11
N LEU A 57 -2.66 -10.75 -13.48
CA LEU A 57 -1.49 -11.64 -13.42
C LEU A 57 -1.26 -12.38 -14.74
N GLU A 58 -2.32 -12.84 -15.41
CA GLU A 58 -2.25 -13.44 -16.75
C GLU A 58 -1.66 -12.45 -17.75
N LYS A 59 -2.19 -11.21 -17.80
CA LYS A 59 -1.64 -10.13 -18.64
C LYS A 59 -0.19 -9.79 -18.33
N ALA A 60 0.21 -9.97 -17.07
CA ALA A 60 1.57 -9.72 -16.60
C ALA A 60 2.51 -10.92 -16.82
N GLY A 61 2.00 -12.04 -17.37
CA GLY A 61 2.78 -13.26 -17.64
C GLY A 61 3.12 -14.09 -16.39
N TYR A 62 2.38 -13.93 -15.29
CA TYR A 62 2.59 -14.74 -14.08
C TYR A 62 1.81 -16.04 -14.08
N LEU A 63 0.68 -16.06 -14.81
CA LEU A 63 -0.23 -17.19 -14.88
C LEU A 63 -0.44 -17.59 -16.33
N GLU A 64 -0.63 -18.88 -16.55
CA GLU A 64 -0.99 -19.46 -17.83
C GLU A 64 -2.23 -20.34 -17.66
N ARG A 65 -3.13 -20.30 -18.64
CA ARG A 65 -4.28 -21.21 -18.68
C ARG A 65 -3.88 -22.53 -19.33
N ILE A 66 -4.11 -23.63 -18.61
CA ILE A 66 -3.74 -24.97 -19.04
C ILE A 66 -4.95 -25.83 -19.44
N ALA A 67 -6.17 -25.48 -18.99
CA ALA A 67 -7.41 -26.15 -19.40
C ALA A 67 -8.66 -25.29 -19.12
N GLY A 68 -9.79 -25.67 -19.71
CA GLY A 68 -11.12 -25.07 -19.48
C GLY A 68 -11.52 -23.99 -20.49
N ALA A 69 -12.83 -23.72 -20.54
CA ALA A 69 -13.41 -22.67 -21.38
C ALA A 69 -12.98 -21.27 -20.93
N ASP A 70 -13.38 -20.24 -21.68
CA ASP A 70 -13.07 -18.83 -21.37
C ASP A 70 -13.76 -18.28 -20.12
N HIS A 71 -14.50 -19.14 -19.42
CA HIS A 71 -15.23 -18.82 -18.20
C HIS A 71 -14.33 -18.95 -16.97
N PHE A 72 -14.34 -17.90 -16.14
CA PHE A 72 -13.52 -17.80 -14.92
C PHE A 72 -13.66 -18.98 -13.94
N GLU A 73 -14.83 -19.62 -13.91
CA GLU A 73 -15.16 -20.71 -12.98
C GLU A 73 -14.62 -22.06 -13.44
N GLU A 74 -14.40 -22.23 -14.75
CA GLU A 74 -14.00 -23.49 -15.38
C GLU A 74 -12.54 -23.49 -15.83
N GLN A 75 -11.89 -22.33 -15.88
CA GLN A 75 -10.47 -22.25 -16.23
C GLN A 75 -9.58 -22.86 -15.14
N THR A 76 -8.63 -23.69 -15.58
CA THR A 76 -7.52 -24.18 -14.77
C THR A 76 -6.26 -23.41 -15.15
N LEU A 77 -5.62 -22.82 -14.14
CA LEU A 77 -4.46 -21.95 -14.27
C LEU A 77 -3.26 -22.57 -13.58
N ARG A 78 -2.07 -22.31 -14.13
CA ARG A 78 -0.78 -22.67 -13.56
C ARG A 78 0.05 -21.42 -13.31
N LEU A 79 0.84 -21.43 -12.24
CA LEU A 79 1.81 -20.39 -11.95
C LEU A 79 3.07 -20.62 -12.80
N THR A 80 3.35 -19.71 -13.73
CA THR A 80 4.52 -19.81 -14.62
C THR A 80 5.72 -19.02 -14.12
N LYS A 81 5.47 -17.95 -13.36
CA LYS A 81 6.53 -17.09 -12.80
C LYS A 81 6.29 -16.88 -11.31
N ASP A 82 7.11 -17.50 -10.48
CA ASP A 82 7.12 -17.29 -9.03
C ASP A 82 8.13 -16.20 -8.65
N THR A 83 7.66 -15.07 -8.10
CA THR A 83 8.51 -14.00 -7.55
C THR A 83 8.80 -14.15 -6.05
N GLY A 84 8.51 -15.32 -5.48
CA GLY A 84 8.80 -15.65 -4.09
C GLY A 84 7.66 -15.30 -3.13
N ILE A 85 8.02 -14.85 -1.92
CA ILE A 85 7.08 -14.71 -0.81
C ILE A 85 6.05 -13.59 -1.05
N GLU A 86 6.50 -12.44 -1.57
CA GLU A 86 5.65 -11.26 -1.72
C GLU A 86 4.86 -11.30 -3.03
N ALA A 87 3.57 -10.98 -2.94
CA ALA A 87 2.68 -10.96 -4.09
C ALA A 87 3.09 -9.89 -5.11
N PRO A 88 3.12 -10.21 -6.42
CA PRO A 88 3.49 -9.26 -7.44
C PRO A 88 2.49 -8.09 -7.48
N ALA A 89 3.04 -6.88 -7.38
CA ALA A 89 2.29 -5.65 -7.47
C ALA A 89 2.01 -5.31 -8.93
N VAL A 90 0.91 -5.81 -9.48
CA VAL A 90 0.49 -5.55 -10.87
C VAL A 90 -0.70 -4.60 -10.96
N THR A 91 -0.73 -3.84 -12.05
CA THR A 91 -1.87 -3.02 -12.48
C THR A 91 -2.88 -3.87 -13.26
N ARG A 92 -4.09 -3.33 -13.50
CA ARG A 92 -5.13 -4.02 -14.29
C ARG A 92 -4.71 -4.33 -15.73
N GLN A 93 -3.71 -3.61 -16.24
CA GLN A 93 -3.14 -3.82 -17.57
C GLN A 93 -1.96 -4.78 -17.59
N GLY A 94 -1.60 -5.38 -16.44
CA GLY A 94 -0.47 -6.31 -16.35
C GLY A 94 0.89 -5.64 -16.12
N ASN A 95 0.98 -4.32 -16.17
CA ASN A 95 2.23 -3.60 -15.87
C ASN A 95 2.55 -3.63 -14.38
N ALA A 96 3.84 -3.51 -14.03
CA ALA A 96 4.29 -3.31 -12.66
C ALA A 96 3.63 -2.06 -12.05
N SER A 97 3.14 -2.19 -10.82
CA SER A 97 2.49 -1.11 -10.09
C SER A 97 3.51 -0.32 -9.29
N THR A 98 3.54 0.98 -9.52
CA THR A 98 4.33 1.96 -8.73
C THR A 98 3.59 2.47 -7.50
N ALA A 99 2.34 2.04 -7.29
CA ALA A 99 1.53 2.49 -6.19
C ALA A 99 2.13 2.09 -4.84
N GLY A 100 2.38 3.06 -3.96
CA GLY A 100 2.96 2.82 -2.63
C GLY A 100 4.50 2.84 -2.60
N GLN A 101 5.18 2.62 -3.73
CA GLN A 101 6.65 2.61 -3.79
C GLN A 101 7.27 3.92 -3.30
N GLY A 102 6.65 5.07 -3.62
CA GLY A 102 7.10 6.37 -3.12
C GLY A 102 7.05 6.48 -1.58
N ASN A 103 6.00 5.94 -0.95
CA ASN A 103 5.90 5.95 0.52
C ASN A 103 6.90 4.99 1.16
N GLU A 104 7.13 3.83 0.54
CA GLU A 104 8.15 2.87 0.98
C GLU A 104 9.55 3.46 0.90
N ALA A 105 9.88 4.12 -0.21
CA ALA A 105 11.15 4.81 -0.39
C ALA A 105 11.33 5.91 0.66
N MET A 106 10.33 6.77 0.87
CA MET A 106 10.37 7.81 1.90
C MET A 106 10.54 7.24 3.31
N TRP A 107 9.79 6.18 3.67
CA TRP A 107 9.89 5.56 4.99
C TRP A 107 11.24 4.90 5.23
N ARG A 108 11.79 4.22 4.22
CA ARG A 108 13.14 3.65 4.27
C ARG A 108 14.20 4.75 4.45
N THR A 109 14.12 5.82 3.67
CA THR A 109 15.04 6.97 3.80
C THR A 109 14.97 7.59 5.18
N LEU A 110 13.76 7.82 5.70
CA LEU A 110 13.55 8.37 7.03
C LEU A 110 14.15 7.48 8.14
N ARG A 111 14.01 6.16 8.00
CA ARG A 111 14.61 5.19 8.93
C ARG A 111 16.14 5.18 8.90
N ILE A 112 16.74 5.34 7.72
CA ILE A 112 18.20 5.30 7.55
C ILE A 112 18.84 6.60 8.06
N LEU A 113 18.26 7.76 7.68
CA LEU A 113 18.85 9.06 7.97
C LEU A 113 18.42 9.66 9.31
N GLY A 114 17.28 9.22 9.86
CA GLY A 114 16.73 9.68 11.13
C GLY A 114 16.15 11.09 11.08
N THR A 115 17.00 12.10 10.84
CA THR A 115 16.66 13.52 10.90
C THR A 115 16.91 14.24 9.57
N LEU A 116 15.85 14.77 8.95
CA LEU A 116 15.92 15.33 7.61
C LEU A 116 14.80 16.33 7.30
N SER A 117 15.02 17.17 6.29
CA SER A 117 13.99 18.05 5.73
C SER A 117 13.15 17.36 4.65
N ALA A 118 11.98 17.91 4.33
CA ALA A 118 11.16 17.38 3.24
C ALA A 118 11.87 17.39 1.86
N ARG A 119 12.80 18.32 1.63
CA ARG A 119 13.62 18.38 0.42
C ARG A 119 14.58 17.20 0.36
N GLN A 120 15.34 16.97 1.43
CA GLN A 120 16.25 15.83 1.55
C GLN A 120 15.48 14.51 1.45
N LEU A 121 14.28 14.42 2.03
CA LEU A 121 13.43 13.23 1.90
C LEU A 121 13.13 12.91 0.43
N ALA A 122 12.65 13.92 -0.31
CA ALA A 122 12.29 13.77 -1.71
C ALA A 122 13.52 13.40 -2.56
N GLU A 123 14.65 14.05 -2.34
CA GLU A 123 15.91 13.81 -3.05
C GLU A 123 16.43 12.39 -2.81
N HIS A 124 16.61 11.99 -1.55
CA HIS A 124 17.15 10.67 -1.21
C HIS A 124 16.18 9.52 -1.56
N ALA A 125 14.86 9.71 -1.40
CA ALA A 125 13.87 8.70 -1.81
C ALA A 125 13.81 8.54 -3.34
N SER A 126 14.09 9.63 -4.09
CA SER A 126 14.12 9.64 -5.55
C SER A 126 15.25 8.81 -6.17
N ALA A 127 16.20 8.33 -5.37
CA ALA A 127 17.19 7.35 -5.81
C ALA A 127 16.58 6.02 -6.32
N THR A 128 15.35 5.69 -5.90
CA THR A 128 14.67 4.45 -6.31
C THR A 128 13.37 4.67 -7.08
N VAL A 129 12.65 5.74 -6.78
CA VAL A 129 11.36 6.06 -7.41
C VAL A 129 11.14 7.56 -7.31
N THR A 130 10.74 8.23 -8.39
CA THR A 130 10.53 9.68 -8.39
C THR A 130 9.54 10.12 -7.30
N VAL A 131 10.00 10.93 -6.36
CA VAL A 131 9.19 11.50 -5.27
C VAL A 131 9.19 13.03 -5.40
N SER A 132 8.01 13.63 -5.48
CA SER A 132 7.89 15.09 -5.49
C SER A 132 8.07 15.67 -4.08
N LEU A 133 8.55 16.91 -4.01
CA LEU A 133 8.65 17.67 -2.76
C LEU A 133 7.30 17.81 -2.05
N TRP A 134 6.21 17.93 -2.82
CA TRP A 134 4.86 18.02 -2.27
C TRP A 134 4.43 16.72 -1.57
N SER A 135 4.72 15.57 -2.18
CA SER A 135 4.46 14.26 -1.58
C SER A 135 5.24 14.06 -0.29
N ALA A 136 6.53 14.42 -0.28
CA ALA A 136 7.37 14.35 0.92
C ALA A 136 6.85 15.25 2.06
N ARG A 137 6.50 16.50 1.76
CA ARG A 137 5.89 17.43 2.74
C ARG A 137 4.58 16.89 3.31
N SER A 138 3.71 16.43 2.43
CA SER A 138 2.41 15.88 2.82
C SER A 138 2.60 14.66 3.72
N TYR A 139 3.51 13.75 3.36
CA TYR A 139 3.78 12.55 4.12
C TYR A 139 4.33 12.85 5.52
N LEU A 140 5.33 13.72 5.63
CA LEU A 140 5.89 14.15 6.93
C LEU A 140 4.84 14.85 7.80
N LYS A 141 3.95 15.67 7.21
CA LYS A 141 2.84 16.30 7.95
C LYS A 141 1.88 15.26 8.54
N TRP A 142 1.55 14.21 7.78
CA TRP A 142 0.73 13.11 8.29
C TRP A 142 1.43 12.33 9.41
N LEU A 143 2.72 12.02 9.24
CA LEU A 143 3.51 11.33 10.26
C LEU A 143 3.65 12.16 11.53
N ASN A 144 3.84 13.48 11.41
CA ASN A 144 3.94 14.38 12.55
C ASN A 144 2.62 14.47 13.32
N ARG A 145 1.50 14.66 12.62
CA ARG A 145 0.15 14.64 13.20
C ARG A 145 -0.18 13.33 13.91
N ALA A 146 0.34 12.22 13.40
CA ALA A 146 0.19 10.90 14.00
C ALA A 146 1.25 10.57 15.07
N GLY A 147 2.18 11.50 15.35
CA GLY A 147 3.20 11.36 16.38
C GLY A 147 4.31 10.36 16.06
N TYR A 148 4.59 10.06 14.77
CA TYR A 148 5.73 9.25 14.34
C TYR A 148 7.02 10.05 14.24
N VAL A 149 6.91 11.32 13.86
CA VAL A 149 8.05 12.23 13.72
C VAL A 149 7.82 13.47 14.56
N GLU A 150 8.89 13.98 15.15
CA GLU A 150 8.91 15.30 15.77
C GLU A 150 9.44 16.34 14.79
N LEU A 151 8.98 17.58 14.94
CA LEU A 151 9.42 18.73 14.16
C LEU A 151 10.46 19.49 14.99
N LEU A 152 11.71 19.53 14.51
CA LEU A 152 12.85 20.04 15.26
C LEU A 152 13.20 21.51 14.97
N ALA A 153 12.64 22.09 13.91
CA ALA A 153 12.90 23.47 13.54
C ALA A 153 11.63 24.12 12.98
N GLU A 154 11.09 25.07 13.72
CA GLU A 154 10.12 26.03 13.20
C GLU A 154 10.65 27.46 13.42
N LYS A 155 10.90 28.15 12.31
CA LYS A 155 10.48 29.55 12.20
C LYS A 155 9.21 29.57 11.34
N PRO A 156 8.24 30.46 11.58
CA PRO A 156 7.06 30.58 10.72
C PRO A 156 7.49 30.78 9.25
N GLY A 157 7.05 29.88 8.36
CA GLY A 157 7.40 29.91 6.93
C GLY A 157 8.72 29.20 6.57
N ASP A 158 9.36 28.49 7.50
CA ASP A 158 10.66 27.86 7.25
C ASP A 158 10.56 26.71 6.23
N ARG A 159 11.16 26.95 5.06
CA ARG A 159 11.29 25.96 3.97
C ARG A 159 12.24 24.82 4.34
N ASN A 160 12.95 24.91 5.46
CA ASN A 160 13.94 23.96 5.95
C ASN A 160 13.50 23.22 7.23
N ALA A 161 12.22 23.24 7.58
CA ALA A 161 11.64 22.40 8.63
C ALA A 161 12.24 20.98 8.63
N ARG A 162 12.89 20.61 9.74
CA ARG A 162 13.54 19.30 9.94
C ARG A 162 12.66 18.42 10.79
N TYR A 163 12.50 17.18 10.35
CA TYR A 163 11.74 16.16 11.05
C TYR A 163 12.69 15.08 11.54
N SER A 164 12.44 14.54 12.73
CA SER A 164 13.16 13.38 13.25
C SER A 164 12.21 12.24 13.53
N LEU A 165 12.58 11.02 13.11
CA LEU A 165 11.83 9.81 13.44
C LEU A 165 12.00 9.48 14.91
N LEU A 166 10.90 9.43 15.65
CA LEU A 166 10.90 9.02 17.05
C LEU A 166 11.18 7.51 17.12
N SER A 167 12.28 7.12 17.77
CA SER A 167 12.68 5.70 17.87
C SER A 167 11.61 4.83 18.52
N SER A 168 10.87 5.36 19.50
CA SER A 168 9.73 4.69 20.17
C SER A 168 8.51 4.45 19.26
N ARG A 169 8.51 5.02 18.06
CA ARG A 169 7.43 4.97 17.07
C ARG A 169 7.84 4.28 15.79
N TYR A 170 9.04 3.67 15.75
CA TYR A 170 9.39 2.74 14.70
C TYR A 170 8.62 1.42 14.89
N THR A 171 7.60 1.21 14.07
CA THR A 171 6.70 0.06 14.19
C THR A 171 7.05 -1.09 13.24
N GLY A 172 7.98 -0.87 12.31
CA GLY A 172 8.44 -1.89 11.35
C GLY A 172 8.72 -1.36 9.94
N PRO A 173 9.08 -2.25 9.01
CA PRO A 173 9.55 -1.87 7.68
C PRO A 173 8.44 -1.38 6.73
N ARG A 174 7.17 -1.68 7.00
CA ARG A 174 6.06 -1.23 6.13
C ARG A 174 5.67 0.21 6.48
N PRO A 175 5.55 1.12 5.50
CA PRO A 175 5.23 2.52 5.78
C PRO A 175 3.80 2.69 6.30
N PRO A 176 3.57 3.60 7.27
CA PRO A 176 2.22 4.09 7.56
C PRO A 176 1.57 4.65 6.29
N MET A 177 0.31 4.26 6.04
CA MET A 177 -0.43 4.52 4.81
C MET A 177 -1.51 5.56 5.04
N VAL A 178 -1.45 6.67 4.30
CA VAL A 178 -2.53 7.66 4.26
C VAL A 178 -3.68 7.10 3.42
N GLN A 179 -4.84 6.92 4.04
CA GLN A 179 -6.06 6.41 3.41
C GLN A 179 -7.02 7.55 3.06
N ARG A 180 -7.89 7.30 2.08
CA ARG A 180 -9.02 8.19 1.78
C ARG A 180 -9.90 8.38 3.02
N GLY A 181 -10.41 9.60 3.22
CA GLY A 181 -11.15 9.97 4.42
C GLY A 181 -10.27 10.38 5.61
N GLY A 182 -9.01 10.73 5.34
CA GLY A 182 -8.14 11.36 6.32
C GLY A 182 -7.67 10.44 7.46
N ARG A 183 -7.40 9.17 7.16
CA ARG A 183 -6.93 8.20 8.16
C ARG A 183 -5.50 7.80 7.87
N LEU A 184 -4.67 7.66 8.90
CA LEU A 184 -3.36 7.02 8.80
C LEU A 184 -3.44 5.62 9.38
N TYR A 185 -3.13 4.62 8.55
CA TYR A 185 -3.14 3.22 8.92
C TYR A 185 -1.70 2.69 8.99
N ASP A 186 -1.34 2.01 10.06
CA ASP A 186 -0.03 1.37 10.21
C ASP A 186 -0.13 -0.13 9.90
N PRO A 187 0.46 -0.62 8.78
CA PRO A 187 0.41 -2.02 8.42
C PRO A 187 1.18 -2.95 9.35
N ASN A 188 2.18 -2.46 10.08
CA ASN A 188 2.93 -3.27 11.03
C ASN A 188 2.12 -3.49 12.32
N LEU A 189 1.36 -2.47 12.75
CA LEU A 189 0.49 -2.56 13.93
C LEU A 189 -0.90 -3.14 13.64
N GLY A 190 -1.31 -3.21 12.37
CA GLY A 190 -2.63 -3.72 12.02
C GLY A 190 -3.80 -2.76 12.32
N LYS A 191 -3.54 -1.47 12.58
CA LYS A 191 -4.57 -0.52 13.06
C LYS A 191 -4.47 0.89 12.47
N VAL A 192 -5.60 1.61 12.50
CA VAL A 192 -5.64 3.04 12.22
C VAL A 192 -5.08 3.78 13.44
N VAL A 193 -3.99 4.51 13.24
CA VAL A 193 -3.22 5.20 14.30
C VAL A 193 -3.56 6.67 14.41
N PHE A 194 -4.13 7.26 13.35
CA PHE A 194 -4.57 8.65 13.35
C PHE A 194 -5.78 8.86 12.44
N ILE A 195 -6.69 9.74 12.87
CA ILE A 195 -7.84 10.21 12.08
C ILE A 195 -7.83 11.73 12.12
N LEU A 196 -7.75 12.36 10.95
CA LEU A 196 -7.88 13.80 10.82
C LEU A 196 -9.31 14.19 11.20
N LYS A 197 -9.46 14.90 12.30
CA LYS A 197 -10.72 15.55 12.64
C LYS A 197 -10.99 16.65 11.61
N PRO A 198 -12.21 16.77 11.05
CA PRO A 198 -12.55 17.95 10.26
C PRO A 198 -12.36 19.17 11.16
N GLU A 199 -11.60 20.15 10.70
CA GLU A 199 -11.51 21.43 11.40
C GLU A 199 -12.91 22.01 11.42
N GLY A 200 -13.46 22.23 12.62
CA GLY A 200 -14.76 22.87 12.77
C GLY A 200 -14.69 24.24 12.09
N ILE A 201 -15.64 24.52 11.21
CA ILE A 201 -15.86 25.87 10.70
C ILE A 201 -16.01 26.76 11.94
N PRO A 202 -15.16 27.78 12.18
CA PRO A 202 -15.39 28.71 13.26
C PRO A 202 -16.77 29.30 13.02
N ALA A 203 -17.69 29.13 13.97
CA ALA A 203 -19.00 29.76 13.91
C ALA A 203 -18.77 31.25 13.65
N CYS A 204 -19.35 31.77 12.57
CA CYS A 204 -19.34 33.21 12.31
C CYS A 204 -19.82 33.90 13.59
N ALA A 205 -18.94 34.70 14.19
CA ALA A 205 -19.33 35.61 15.26
C ALA A 205 -20.43 36.50 14.69
N THR A 206 -21.61 36.41 15.30
CA THR A 206 -22.78 37.25 14.99
C THR A 206 -22.66 38.56 15.73
#